data_AF-A0A3B8M9K7-F1
#
_entry.id   AF-A0A3B8M9K7-F1
#
_cell.length_a   1.000
_cell.length_b   1.000
_cell.length_c   1.000
_cell.angle_alpha   90.00
_cell.angle_beta   90.00
_cell.angle_gamma   90.00
#
_symmetry.space_group_name_H-M   'P 1'
#
loop_
_entity.id
_entity.type
_entity.pdbx_description
1 polymer ?
#
loop_
_entity_poly.entity_id
_entity_poly.type
_entity_poly.pdbx_seq_one_letter_code
_entity_poly.pdbx_strand_id
1 'polypeptide(L)'
;MSNRSPKEDGLRLRKSVSSWLLAPSGLNCLSLPNVPKGLSNPRPDVIGISHSGGYLAGDSELIAVQVRTSPSRFISTLGDAYACSVFAGRVYCAFYLGEANFSEEQIEAALHLRVGLIRVDSDFSCQRTLPAPSLQPVERFRLRL
;
A
#
# COMPACT_ATOMS: atom_id res chain seq x y z
N MET A 1 -13.83 -25.91 4.30
CA MET A 1 -13.74 -24.43 4.39
C MET A 1 -13.26 -24.08 5.78
N SER A 2 -12.10 -23.43 5.91
CA SER A 2 -11.46 -23.17 7.21
C SER A 2 -12.16 -21.99 7.90
N ASN A 3 -12.66 -22.22 9.11
CA ASN A 3 -13.46 -21.28 9.91
C ASN A 3 -12.54 -20.24 10.59
N ARG A 4 -11.97 -19.30 9.84
CA ARG A 4 -11.01 -18.29 10.36
C ARG A 4 -11.67 -16.94 10.59
N SER A 5 -11.13 -16.18 11.55
CA SER A 5 -11.67 -14.86 11.89
C SER A 5 -11.16 -13.76 10.93
N PRO A 6 -11.96 -12.72 10.63
CA PRO A 6 -11.55 -11.60 9.77
C PRO A 6 -10.27 -10.89 10.25
N LYS A 7 -10.00 -10.95 11.56
CA LYS A 7 -8.80 -10.35 12.18
C LYS A 7 -7.53 -11.13 11.85
N GLU A 8 -7.60 -12.45 11.83
CA GLU A 8 -6.47 -13.31 11.46
C GLU A 8 -6.14 -13.18 9.97
N ASP A 9 -7.17 -13.10 9.13
CA ASP A 9 -7.00 -12.89 7.69
C ASP A 9 -6.38 -11.52 7.41
N GLY A 10 -6.84 -10.46 8.08
CA GLY A 10 -6.22 -9.13 7.99
C GLY A 10 -4.74 -9.12 8.40
N LEU A 11 -4.37 -9.82 9.47
CA LEU A 11 -2.97 -9.94 9.90
C LEU A 11 -2.12 -10.67 8.86
N ARG A 12 -2.65 -11.76 8.29
CA ARG A 12 -1.94 -12.54 7.27
C ARG A 12 -1.73 -11.74 6.00
N LEU A 13 -2.75 -11.00 5.54
CA LEU A 13 -2.61 -10.11 4.38
C LEU A 13 -1.55 -9.04 4.59
N ARG A 14 -1.52 -8.40 5.77
CA ARG A 14 -0.49 -7.41 6.09
C ARG A 14 0.91 -8.03 6.02
N LYS A 15 1.11 -9.24 6.56
CA LYS A 15 2.39 -9.95 6.47
C LYS A 15 2.80 -10.25 5.02
N SER A 16 1.87 -10.69 4.19
CA SER A 16 2.12 -10.95 2.77
C SER A 16 2.51 -9.70 2.01
N VAL A 17 1.77 -8.61 2.21
CA VAL A 17 2.08 -7.30 1.61
C VAL A 17 3.44 -6.81 2.08
N SER A 18 3.74 -6.88 3.39
CA SER A 18 5.07 -6.56 3.92
C SER A 18 6.18 -7.37 3.24
N SER A 19 6.04 -8.70 3.19
CA SER A 19 7.04 -9.55 2.55
C SER A 19 7.25 -9.18 1.07
N TRP A 20 6.18 -8.86 0.36
CA TRP A 20 6.25 -8.46 -1.04
C TRP A 20 6.88 -7.08 -1.23
N LEU A 21 6.61 -6.11 -0.35
CA LEU A 21 7.24 -4.78 -0.40
C LEU A 21 8.77 -4.87 -0.33
N LEU A 22 9.32 -5.77 0.48
CA LEU A 22 10.76 -6.01 0.59
C LEU A 22 11.35 -6.81 -0.57
N ALA A 23 10.53 -7.61 -1.25
CA ALA A 23 11.02 -8.49 -2.30
C ALA A 23 11.53 -7.68 -3.52
N PRO A 24 12.60 -8.13 -4.18
CA PRO A 24 13.07 -7.52 -5.43
C PRO A 24 12.01 -7.54 -6.55
N SER A 25 11.13 -8.54 -6.54
CA SER A 25 10.00 -8.67 -7.47
C SER A 25 8.80 -7.78 -7.12
N GLY A 26 8.82 -7.13 -5.94
CA GLY A 26 7.75 -6.25 -5.49
C GLY A 26 8.09 -4.78 -5.66
N LEU A 27 8.16 -4.04 -4.54
CA LEU A 27 8.60 -2.64 -4.54
C LEU A 27 10.06 -2.45 -4.13
N ASN A 28 10.78 -3.53 -3.80
CA ASN A 28 12.18 -3.50 -3.42
C ASN A 28 12.49 -2.45 -2.33
N CYS A 29 11.61 -2.37 -1.32
CA CYS A 29 11.80 -1.50 -0.18
C CYS A 29 13.06 -1.92 0.59
N LEU A 30 13.84 -0.93 1.02
CA LEU A 30 15.02 -1.11 1.85
C LEU A 30 14.65 -1.54 3.28
N SER A 31 13.52 -1.05 3.79
CA SER A 31 13.04 -1.37 5.15
C SER A 31 11.53 -1.19 5.30
N LEU A 32 10.97 -1.82 6.34
CA LEU A 32 9.57 -1.69 6.76
C LEU A 32 9.48 -1.22 8.21
N PRO A 33 9.57 0.09 8.46
CA PRO A 33 9.42 0.61 9.81
C PRO A 33 8.02 0.35 10.37
N ASN A 34 7.91 0.34 11.70
CA ASN A 34 6.60 0.28 12.35
C ASN A 34 5.82 1.57 12.10
N VAL A 35 4.52 1.46 11.83
CA VAL A 35 3.64 2.64 11.73
C VAL A 35 3.60 3.36 13.08
N PRO A 36 4.04 4.63 13.18
CA PRO A 36 4.11 5.35 14.45
C PRO A 36 2.77 5.36 15.19
N LYS A 37 2.77 5.13 16.50
CA LYS A 37 1.53 5.06 17.30
C LYS A 37 0.73 6.37 17.27
N GLY A 38 1.41 7.52 17.25
CA GLY A 38 0.80 8.85 17.22
C GLY A 38 0.47 9.41 15.83
N LEU A 39 0.64 8.65 14.75
CA LEU A 39 0.28 9.12 13.42
C LEU A 39 -1.24 9.31 13.34
N SER A 40 -1.66 10.56 13.13
CA SER A 40 -3.07 10.94 12.95
C SER A 40 -3.65 10.36 11.66
N ASN A 41 -4.98 10.35 11.55
CA ASN A 41 -5.65 9.81 10.38
C ASN A 41 -5.30 10.60 9.09
N PRO A 42 -5.11 9.91 7.95
CA PRO A 42 -5.23 8.45 7.80
C PRO A 42 -3.98 7.69 8.24
N ARG A 43 -4.20 6.58 8.96
CA ARG A 43 -3.13 5.67 9.37
C ARG A 43 -3.00 4.54 8.34
N PRO A 44 -1.81 4.31 7.74
CA PRO A 44 -1.59 3.17 6.86
C PRO A 44 -1.49 1.88 7.67
N ASP A 45 -1.76 0.75 7.01
CA ASP A 45 -1.61 -0.58 7.61
C ASP A 45 -0.16 -1.05 7.56
N VAL A 46 0.56 -0.68 6.50
CA VAL A 46 1.97 -1.00 6.27
C VAL A 46 2.67 0.23 5.68
N ILE A 47 3.91 0.46 6.09
CA ILE A 47 4.80 1.47 5.49
C ILE A 47 6.11 0.80 5.05
N GLY A 48 6.71 1.33 3.99
CA GLY A 48 8.02 0.92 3.51
C GLY A 48 8.85 2.09 3.03
N ILE A 49 10.17 1.97 3.12
CA ILE A 49 11.11 2.97 2.59
C ILE A 49 11.73 2.38 1.34
N SER A 50 11.54 3.03 0.19
CA SER A 50 12.14 2.64 -1.08
C SER A 50 13.18 3.66 -1.51
N HIS A 51 14.15 3.23 -2.31
CA HIS A 51 15.04 4.16 -3.01
C HIS A 51 14.32 4.71 -4.25
N SER A 52 14.28 6.04 -4.42
CA SER A 52 13.54 6.65 -5.53
C SER A 52 14.33 6.76 -6.84
N GLY A 53 15.42 6.01 -7.00
CA GLY A 53 16.14 5.86 -8.27
C GLY A 53 16.86 7.14 -8.75
N GLY A 54 17.15 8.08 -7.86
CA GLY A 54 17.93 9.27 -8.16
C GLY A 54 19.42 8.99 -8.37
N TYR A 55 20.14 9.89 -9.05
CA TYR A 55 21.57 9.77 -9.33
C TYR A 55 22.45 9.86 -8.07
N LEU A 56 21.88 10.33 -6.96
CA LEU A 56 22.53 10.43 -5.65
C LEU A 56 21.82 9.49 -4.67
N ALA A 57 22.61 8.74 -3.90
CA ALA A 57 22.17 7.72 -2.95
C ALA A 57 21.31 8.22 -1.76
N GLY A 58 20.78 9.45 -1.81
CA GLY A 58 20.05 10.11 -0.73
C GLY A 58 18.53 10.17 -0.90
N ASP A 59 18.00 9.98 -2.10
CA ASP A 59 16.56 10.11 -2.31
C ASP A 59 15.87 8.78 -1.95
N SER A 60 15.22 8.79 -0.79
CA SER A 60 14.34 7.72 -0.33
C SER A 60 12.91 8.23 -0.30
N GLU A 61 11.98 7.37 -0.70
CA GLU A 61 10.55 7.66 -0.66
C GLU A 61 9.84 6.75 0.33
N LEU A 62 8.95 7.35 1.12
CA LEU A 62 8.04 6.61 1.97
C LEU A 62 6.85 6.11 1.15
N ILE A 63 6.57 4.82 1.26
CA ILE A 63 5.43 4.14 0.68
C ILE A 63 4.43 3.84 1.78
N ALA A 64 3.17 4.23 1.60
CA ALA A 64 2.06 3.91 2.49
C ALA A 64 1.10 2.93 1.81
N VAL A 65 0.64 1.91 2.53
CA VAL A 65 -0.29 0.90 2.01
C VAL A 65 -1.49 0.71 2.94
N GLN A 66 -2.70 0.79 2.39
CA GLN A 66 -3.94 0.31 3.02
C GLN A 66 -4.19 -1.14 2.59
N VAL A 67 -4.48 -2.04 3.52
CA VAL A 67 -4.68 -3.47 3.28
C VAL A 67 -6.12 -3.86 3.65
N ARG A 68 -6.87 -4.45 2.73
CA ARG A 68 -8.26 -4.87 2.95
C ARG A 68 -8.48 -6.32 2.50
N THR A 69 -9.35 -7.02 3.23
CA THR A 69 -9.74 -8.41 2.96
C THR A 69 -10.75 -8.56 1.82
N SER A 70 -11.32 -7.46 1.33
CA SER A 70 -12.19 -7.42 0.16
C SER A 70 -12.22 -6.01 -0.44
N PRO A 71 -12.63 -5.86 -1.72
CA PRO A 71 -12.80 -4.55 -2.35
C PRO A 71 -14.09 -3.83 -1.91
N SER A 72 -14.76 -4.26 -0.84
CA SER A 72 -15.88 -3.52 -0.29
C SER A 72 -15.45 -2.10 0.11
N ARG A 73 -16.27 -1.09 -0.20
CA ARG A 73 -15.94 0.33 0.01
C ARG A 73 -14.64 0.76 -0.70
N PHE A 74 -14.43 0.26 -1.91
CA PHE A 74 -13.24 0.52 -2.73
C PHE A 74 -12.89 2.01 -2.81
N ILE A 75 -13.82 2.85 -3.27
CA ILE A 75 -13.62 4.31 -3.44
C ILE A 75 -13.24 4.99 -2.13
N SER A 76 -13.95 4.69 -1.02
CA SER A 76 -13.62 5.25 0.29
C SER A 76 -12.21 4.83 0.74
N THR A 77 -11.83 3.57 0.51
CA THR A 77 -10.49 3.07 0.83
C THR A 77 -9.40 3.76 0.01
N LEU A 78 -9.66 4.04 -1.28
CA LEU A 78 -8.75 4.83 -2.11
C LEU A 78 -8.59 6.25 -1.56
N GLY A 79 -9.68 6.90 -1.13
CA GLY A 79 -9.61 8.22 -0.49
C GLY A 79 -8.79 8.21 0.79
N ASP A 80 -9.02 7.23 1.67
CA ASP A 80 -8.26 7.06 2.92
C ASP A 80 -6.78 6.82 2.64
N ALA A 81 -6.47 5.99 1.64
CA ALA A 81 -5.10 5.77 1.20
C ALA A 81 -4.50 7.07 0.67
N TYR A 82 -5.16 7.75 -0.26
CA TYR A 82 -4.66 8.97 -0.90
C TYR A 82 -4.33 10.07 0.12
N ALA A 83 -5.10 10.20 1.19
CA ALA A 83 -4.81 11.16 2.25
C ALA A 83 -3.47 10.87 2.99
N CYS A 84 -2.91 9.65 2.88
CA CYS A 84 -1.55 9.36 3.36
C CYS A 84 -0.47 10.09 2.52
N SER A 85 -0.81 10.61 1.34
CA SER A 85 0.10 11.39 0.49
C SER A 85 0.63 12.66 1.17
N VAL A 86 -0.03 13.12 2.23
CA VAL A 86 0.44 14.21 3.09
C VAL A 86 1.84 13.91 3.64
N PHE A 87 2.16 12.64 3.90
CA PHE A 87 3.46 12.21 4.46
C PHE A 87 4.19 11.15 3.64
N ALA A 88 3.53 10.48 2.68
CA ALA A 88 4.11 9.42 1.85
C ALA A 88 4.24 9.83 0.38
N GLY A 89 5.37 9.50 -0.25
CA GLY A 89 5.67 9.82 -1.66
C GLY A 89 4.96 8.89 -2.64
N ARG A 90 4.57 7.70 -2.19
CA ARG A 90 3.68 6.80 -2.94
C ARG A 90 2.66 6.15 -2.02
N VAL A 91 1.49 5.91 -2.57
CA VAL A 91 0.35 5.37 -1.85
C VAL A 91 -0.25 4.21 -2.63
N TYR A 92 -0.48 3.09 -1.95
CA TYR A 92 -1.11 1.91 -2.53
C TYR A 92 -2.31 1.44 -1.69
N CYS A 93 -3.23 0.76 -2.36
CA CYS A 93 -4.17 -0.14 -1.71
C CYS A 93 -3.87 -1.58 -2.12
N ALA A 94 -3.85 -2.47 -1.14
CA ALA A 94 -3.77 -3.91 -1.33
C ALA A 94 -5.12 -4.55 -0.99
N PHE A 95 -5.68 -5.28 -1.95
CA PHE A 95 -6.96 -5.97 -1.79
C PHE A 95 -6.79 -7.47 -2.03
N TYR A 96 -7.34 -8.27 -1.11
CA TYR A 96 -7.53 -9.69 -1.38
C TYR A 96 -8.64 -9.90 -2.41
N LEU A 97 -8.30 -10.47 -3.56
CA LEU A 97 -9.23 -10.77 -4.65
C LEU A 97 -9.33 -12.27 -4.96
N GLY A 98 -8.50 -13.12 -4.32
CA GLY A 98 -8.50 -14.56 -4.59
C GLY A 98 -7.99 -14.84 -6.01
N GLU A 99 -8.88 -15.18 -6.93
CA GLU A 99 -8.55 -15.41 -8.35
C GLU A 99 -9.08 -14.29 -9.27
N ALA A 100 -9.82 -13.32 -8.71
CA ALA A 100 -10.41 -12.22 -9.47
C ALA A 100 -9.39 -11.10 -9.77
N ASN A 101 -9.67 -10.32 -10.81
CA ASN A 101 -8.94 -9.09 -11.13
C ASN A 101 -9.70 -7.85 -10.64
N PHE A 102 -8.99 -6.72 -10.57
CA PHE A 102 -9.66 -5.42 -10.49
C PHE A 102 -10.46 -5.19 -11.78
N SER A 103 -11.66 -4.61 -11.67
CA SER A 103 -12.43 -4.19 -12.84
C SER A 103 -11.84 -2.94 -13.48
N GLU A 104 -12.26 -2.63 -14.71
CA GLU A 104 -11.84 -1.41 -15.40
C GLU A 104 -12.24 -0.17 -14.60
N GLU A 105 -13.45 -0.11 -14.05
CA GLU A 105 -13.92 1.02 -13.24
C GLU A 105 -13.10 1.19 -11.95
N GLN A 106 -12.64 0.09 -11.36
CA GLN A 106 -11.76 0.13 -10.20
C GLN A 106 -10.38 0.68 -10.56
N ILE A 107 -9.84 0.29 -11.71
CA ILE A 107 -8.56 0.79 -12.21
C ILE A 107 -8.68 2.29 -12.54
N GLU A 108 -9.74 2.70 -13.23
CA GLU A 108 -10.02 4.10 -13.56
C GLU A 108 -10.15 4.98 -12.31
N ALA A 109 -10.89 4.51 -11.30
CA ALA A 109 -11.02 5.21 -10.03
C ALA A 109 -9.67 5.36 -9.31
N ALA A 110 -8.85 4.31 -9.30
CA ALA A 110 -7.53 4.34 -8.69
C ALA A 110 -6.56 5.28 -9.43
N LEU A 111 -6.60 5.30 -10.77
CA LEU A 111 -5.89 6.25 -11.61
C LEU A 111 -6.30 7.69 -11.29
N HIS A 112 -7.61 7.96 -11.24
CA HIS A 112 -8.15 9.28 -10.93
C HIS A 112 -7.71 9.78 -9.56
N LEU A 113 -7.73 8.90 -8.56
CA LEU A 113 -7.28 9.21 -7.19
C LEU A 113 -5.77 9.08 -6.99
N ARG A 114 -5.01 8.75 -8.05
CA ARG A 114 -3.54 8.63 -8.01
C ARG A 114 -3.04 7.63 -6.95
N VAL A 115 -3.75 6.53 -6.78
CA VAL A 115 -3.41 5.44 -5.84
C VAL A 115 -3.04 4.18 -6.62
N GLY A 116 -1.92 3.56 -6.28
CA GLY A 116 -1.53 2.28 -6.88
C GLY A 116 -2.34 1.11 -6.32
N LEU A 117 -2.41 0.02 -7.09
CA LEU A 117 -3.18 -1.17 -6.73
C LEU A 117 -2.27 -2.40 -6.63
N ILE A 118 -2.40 -3.11 -5.51
CA ILE A 118 -1.77 -4.41 -5.26
C ILE A 118 -2.90 -5.43 -5.13
N ARG A 119 -2.87 -6.46 -5.97
CA ARG A 119 -3.73 -7.62 -5.86
C ARG A 119 -3.09 -8.63 -4.93
N VAL A 120 -3.86 -9.18 -4.00
CA VAL A 120 -3.45 -10.31 -3.16
C VAL A 120 -4.29 -11.52 -3.54
N ASP A 121 -3.62 -12.58 -3.99
CA ASP A 121 -4.24 -13.78 -4.54
C ASP A 121 -4.60 -14.79 -3.44
N SER A 122 -5.27 -15.88 -3.81
CA SER A 122 -5.73 -16.94 -2.89
C SER A 122 -4.59 -17.64 -2.15
N ASP A 123 -3.41 -17.70 -2.77
CA ASP A 123 -2.15 -18.20 -2.19
C ASP A 123 -1.40 -17.14 -1.38
N PHE A 124 -1.96 -15.93 -1.26
CA PHE A 124 -1.38 -14.75 -0.64
C PHE A 124 -0.14 -14.20 -1.36
N SER A 125 0.09 -14.61 -2.60
CA SER A 125 1.03 -13.90 -3.48
C SER A 125 0.47 -12.50 -3.79
N CYS A 126 1.39 -11.55 -3.95
CA CYS A 126 1.05 -10.16 -4.21
C CYS A 126 1.52 -9.78 -5.61
N GLN A 127 0.69 -9.04 -6.34
CA GLN A 127 1.01 -8.54 -7.67
C GLN A 127 0.64 -7.07 -7.79
N ARG A 128 1.52 -6.27 -8.38
CA ARG A 128 1.21 -4.86 -8.67
C ARG A 128 0.41 -4.78 -9.95
N THR A 129 -0.88 -4.49 -9.82
CA THR A 129 -1.75 -4.26 -10.99
C THR A 129 -1.58 -2.84 -11.52
N LEU A 130 -1.49 -1.85 -10.63
CA LEU A 130 -1.34 -0.45 -11.00
C LEU A 130 -0.20 0.20 -10.20
N PRO A 131 0.83 0.77 -10.84
CA PRO A 131 1.86 1.51 -10.13
C PRO A 131 1.29 2.82 -9.57
N ALA A 132 1.67 3.16 -8.33
CA ALA A 132 1.33 4.46 -7.77
C ALA A 132 2.23 5.54 -8.42
N PRO A 133 1.68 6.68 -8.85
CA PRO A 133 2.51 7.80 -9.28
C PRO A 133 3.33 8.36 -8.11
N SER A 134 4.40 9.09 -8.42
CA SER A 134 5.12 9.87 -7.41
C SER A 134 4.27 11.08 -6.98
N LEU A 135 4.21 11.30 -5.67
CA LEU A 135 3.52 12.38 -5.00
C LEU A 135 4.55 13.20 -4.21
N GLN A 136 4.28 14.48 -4.00
CA GLN A 136 5.11 15.34 -3.15
C GLN A 136 4.50 15.40 -1.76
N PRO A 137 5.11 14.76 -0.74
CA PRO A 137 4.66 14.90 0.63
C PRO A 137 4.82 16.34 1.10
N VAL A 138 3.97 16.73 2.04
CA VAL A 138 4.10 18.02 2.70
C VAL A 138 5.24 17.92 3.71
N GLU A 139 6.33 18.66 3.49
CA GLU A 139 7.60 18.53 4.24
C GLU A 139 7.43 18.51 5.77
N ARG A 140 6.56 19.36 6.33
CA ARG A 140 6.31 19.41 7.79
C ARG A 140 5.66 18.14 8.37
N PHE A 141 5.02 17.33 7.52
CA PHE A 141 4.36 16.08 7.92
C PHE A 141 5.15 14.84 7.51
N ARG A 142 6.26 14.98 6.77
CA ARG A 142 7.11 13.85 6.42
C ARG A 142 7.56 13.15 7.70
N LEU A 143 7.24 11.86 7.80
CA LEU A 143 7.63 11.07 8.95
C LEU A 143 9.15 10.96 8.97
N ARG A 144 9.76 11.41 10.07
CA ARG A 144 11.17 11.12 10.37
C ARG A 144 11.20 9.73 11.00
N LEU A 145 11.58 8.74 10.20
CA LEU A 145 11.64 7.32 10.57
C LEU A 145 13.08 6.91 10.83
#